data_AF-A0A850SC70-F1
#
_entry.id   AF-A0A850SC70-F1
#
_cell.length_a   1.000
_cell.length_b   1.000
_cell.length_c   1.000
_cell.angle_alpha   90.00
_cell.angle_beta   90.00
_cell.angle_gamma   90.00
#
_symmetry.space_group_name_H-M   'P 1'
#
loop_
_entity.id
_entity.type
_entity.pdbx_description
1 polymer ?
#
loop_
_entity_poly.entity_id
_entity_poly.type
_entity_poly.pdbx_seq_one_letter_code
_entity_poly.pdbx_strand_id
1 'polypeptide(L)' 'MSGIKYRLNHNPVRYDALTRTYQVGRMAFDTYRDARANKWQCDKCGSPFSSFKLLRTHKADEHSY' A
#
# COMPACT_ATOMS: atom_id res chain seq x y z
N MET A 1 25.38 7.46 12.72
CA MET A 1 24.19 8.11 12.14
C MET A 1 23.12 7.05 11.93
N SER A 2 22.28 6.82 12.93
CA SER A 2 21.20 5.82 12.83
C SER A 2 20.09 6.38 11.95
N GLY A 3 20.15 6.07 10.65
CA GLY A 3 19.10 6.45 9.72
C GLY A 3 17.77 5.87 10.18
N ILE A 4 16.79 6.74 10.45
CA ILE A 4 15.41 6.34 10.72
C ILE A 4 14.96 5.54 9.50
N LYS A 5 14.92 4.21 9.62
CA LYS A 5 14.38 3.32 8.59
C LYS A 5 12.89 3.58 8.55
N TYR A 6 12.45 4.56 7.76
CA TYR A 6 11.04 4.72 7.45
C TYR A 6 10.57 3.39 6.85
N ARG A 7 9.74 2.65 7.60
CA ARG A 7 9.02 1.51 7.05
C ARG A 7 8.06 2.06 5.99
N LEU A 8 8.57 2.14 4.76
CA LEU A 8 7.80 2.45 3.57
C LEU A 8 6.86 1.27 3.33
N ASN A 9 5.59 1.42 3.70
CA ASN A 9 4.56 0.43 3.42
C ASN A 9 4.14 0.51 1.95
N HIS A 10 5.08 0.15 1.08
CA HIS A 10 4.91 0.07 -0.35
C HIS A 10 4.84 -1.41 -0.74
N ASN A 11 3.64 -1.86 -1.07
CA ASN A 11 3.42 -3.22 -1.54
C ASN A 11 3.47 -3.22 -3.08
N PRO A 12 4.50 -3.82 -3.70
CA PRO A 12 4.58 -3.90 -5.15
C PRO A 12 3.42 -4.74 -5.71
N VAL A 13 2.94 -4.33 -6.88
CA VAL A 13 1.92 -5.09 -7.61
C VAL A 13 2.57 -6.34 -8.19
N ARG A 14 1.99 -7.51 -7.89
CA ARG A 14 2.41 -8.81 -8.45
C ARG A 14 1.26 -9.35 -9.26
N TYR A 15 1.53 -9.88 -10.45
CA TYR A 15 0.51 -10.57 -11.22
C TYR A 15 0.49 -12.05 -10.83
N ASP A 16 -0.66 -12.55 -10.41
CA ASP A 16 -0.89 -13.96 -10.16
C ASP A 16 -1.51 -14.59 -11.41
N ALA A 17 -0.76 -15.48 -12.05
CA ALA A 17 -1.18 -16.14 -13.28
C ALA A 17 -2.25 -17.24 -13.03
N LEU A 18 -2.34 -17.78 -11.81
CA LEU A 18 -3.31 -18.82 -11.46
C LEU A 18 -4.71 -18.21 -11.36
N THR A 19 -4.83 -17.10 -10.64
CA THR A 19 -6.10 -16.39 -10.46
C THR A 19 -6.34 -15.35 -11.54
N ARG A 20 -5.35 -15.06 -12.38
CA ARG A 20 -5.33 -13.98 -13.38
C ARG A 20 -5.59 -12.59 -12.77
N THR A 21 -5.21 -12.38 -11.52
CA THR A 21 -5.43 -11.12 -10.78
C THR A 21 -4.11 -10.47 -10.35
N TYR A 22 -4.17 -9.19 -10.03
CA TYR A 22 -3.08 -8.39 -9.52
C TYR A 22 -3.12 -8.35 -8.00
N GLN A 23 -2.11 -8.91 -7.35
CA GLN A 23 -1.96 -8.94 -5.92
C GLN A 23 -1.14 -7.76 -5.40
N VAL A 24 -1.61 -7.17 -4.31
CA VAL A 24 -0.98 -6.05 -3.61
C VAL A 24 -1.08 -6.28 -2.11
N GLY A 25 -0.01 -6.81 -1.52
CA GLY A 25 -0.04 -7.28 -0.14
C GLY A 25 -1.04 -8.43 0.01
N ARG A 26 -2.15 -8.20 0.72
CA ARG A 26 -3.22 -9.19 0.93
C ARG A 26 -4.45 -8.99 0.02
N MET A 27 -4.45 -7.95 -0.80
CA MET A 27 -5.58 -7.67 -1.70
C MET A 27 -5.29 -8.20 -3.10
N ALA A 28 -6.33 -8.65 -3.79
CA ALA A 28 -6.30 -9.01 -5.20
C ALA A 28 -7.23 -8.06 -5.97
N PHE A 29 -6.79 -7.65 -7.15
CA PHE A 29 -7.50 -6.73 -8.04
C PHE A 29 -7.56 -7.32 -9.44
N ASP A 30 -8.67 -7.14 -10.15
CA ASP A 30 -8.80 -7.64 -11.52
C ASP A 30 -7.99 -6.80 -12.52
N THR A 31 -7.78 -5.51 -12.21
CA THR A 31 -7.04 -4.59 -13.08
C THR A 31 -5.75 -4.10 -12.44
N TYR A 32 -4.73 -3.86 -13.29
CA TYR A 32 -3.47 -3.26 -12.87
C TYR A 32 -3.67 -1.83 -12.33
N ARG A 33 -4.65 -1.10 -12.86
CA ARG A 33 -4.96 0.27 -12.45
C ARG A 33 -5.39 0.32 -10.99
N ASP A 34 -6.28 -0.59 -10.60
CA ASP A 34 -6.77 -0.68 -9.23
C ASP A 34 -5.65 -1.16 -8.30
N ALA A 35 -4.87 -2.16 -8.70
CA ALA A 35 -3.71 -2.60 -7.94
C ALA A 35 -2.70 -1.45 -7.69
N ARG A 36 -2.37 -0.68 -8.73
CA ARG A 36 -1.44 0.47 -8.63
C ARG A 36 -2.01 1.59 -7.76
N ALA A 37 -3.32 1.77 -7.74
CA ALA A 37 -4.03 2.71 -6.89
C ALA A 37 -4.14 2.25 -5.43
N ASN A 38 -3.74 1.03 -5.10
CA ASN A 38 -3.82 0.46 -3.75
C ASN A 38 -2.46 -0.05 -3.22
N LYS A 39 -1.36 0.32 -3.89
CA LYS A 39 0.01 -0.10 -3.55
C LYS A 39 0.56 0.45 -2.23
N TRP A 40 -0.02 1.54 -1.73
CA TRP A 40 0.38 2.12 -0.45
C TRP A 40 -0.62 1.68 0.61
N GLN A 41 -0.15 1.12 1.72
CA GLN A 41 -1.05 0.60 2.76
C GLN A 41 -0.65 1.12 4.13
N CYS A 42 -1.64 1.39 4.98
CA CYS A 42 -1.39 1.68 6.37
C CYS A 42 -1.06 0.38 7.14
N ASP A 43 -0.02 0.43 7.96
CA ASP A 43 0.39 -0.68 8.83
C ASP A 43 -0.52 -0.84 10.05
N LYS A 44 -1.11 0.26 10.53
CA LYS A 44 -2.00 0.23 11.70
C LYS A 44 -3.41 -0.26 11.34
N CYS A 45 -4.01 0.27 10.27
CA CYS A 45 -5.40 -0.05 9.91
C CYS A 45 -5.56 -0.84 8.60
N GLY A 46 -4.50 -1.06 7.82
CA GLY A 46 -4.59 -1.78 6.54
C GLY A 46 -5.20 -0.98 5.39
N SER A 47 -5.62 0.27 5.60
CA SER A 47 -6.27 1.09 4.58
C SER A 47 -5.34 1.30 3.36
N PRO A 48 -5.86 1.09 2.14
CA PRO A 48 -5.09 1.26 0.93
C PRO A 48 -5.18 2.67 0.36
N PHE A 49 -4.11 3.10 -0.30
CA PHE A 49 -3.93 4.44 -0.84
C PHE A 49 -3.21 4.40 -2.19
N SER A 50 -3.55 5.37 -3.03
CA SER A 50 -2.98 5.51 -4.38
C SER A 50 -1.60 6.17 -4.40
N SER A 51 -1.29 6.94 -3.35
CA SER A 51 -0.03 7.66 -3.22
C SER A 51 0.51 7.64 -1.79
N PHE A 52 1.83 7.80 -1.68
CA PHE A 52 2.51 7.96 -0.40
C PHE A 52 2.06 9.22 0.34
N LYS A 53 1.70 10.29 -0.38
CA LYS A 53 1.22 11.54 0.23
C LYS A 53 -0.07 11.30 1.01
N LEU A 54 -1.03 10.58 0.42
CA LEU A 54 -2.28 10.22 1.09
C LEU A 54 -2.04 9.31 2.29
N LEU A 55 -1.18 8.29 2.14
CA LEU A 55 -0.80 7.44 3.26
C LEU A 55 -0.17 8.24 4.41
N ARG A 56 0.71 9.21 4.09
CA ARG A 56 1.37 10.06 5.08
C ARG A 56 0.36 10.97 5.78
N THR A 57 -0.53 11.62 5.04
CA THR A 57 -1.62 12.42 5.61
C THR A 57 -2.50 11.56 6.52
N HIS A 58 -2.94 10.40 6.05
CA HIS A 58 -3.72 9.46 6.84
C HIS A 58 -3.01 9.06 8.14
N LYS A 59 -1.71 8.71 8.09
CA LYS A 59 -0.95 8.37 9.30
C LYS A 59 -0.84 9.53 10.29
N ALA A 60 -0.78 10.77 9.80
CA ALA A 60 -0.72 11.95 10.66
C ALA A 60 -2.09 12.25 11.30
N ASP A 61 -3.17 12.13 10.52
CA ASP A 61 -4.52 12.51 10.93
C ASP A 61 -5.20 11.43 11.79
N GLU A 62 -5.25 10.19 11.29
CA GLU A 62 -5.98 9.08 11.91
C GLU A 62 -5.18 8.33 12.98
N HIS A 63 -3.86 8.46 12.92
CA HIS A 63 -2.96 7.64 13.72
C HIS A 63 -1.96 8.43 14.54
N SER A 64 -2.13 9.77 14.56
CA SER A 64 -1.35 10.78 15.29
C SER A 64 -0.05 10.21 15.83
N TYR A 65 0.91 10.06 14.93
CA TYR A 65 2.22 9.48 15.23
C TYR A 65 3.11 10.49 15.97
#